data_AF-A0A0D6TN34-F1
#
_entry.id   AF-A0A0D6TN34-F1
#
_cell.length_a   1.000
_cell.length_b   1.000
_cell.length_c   1.000
_cell.angle_alpha   90.00
_cell.angle_beta   90.00
_cell.angle_gamma   90.00
#
_symmetry.space_group_name_H-M   'P 1'
#
loop_
_entity.id
_entity.type
_entity.pdbx_description
1 polymer ?
#
loop_
_entity_poly.entity_id
_entity_poly.type
_entity_poly.pdbx_seq_one_letter_code
_entity_poly.pdbx_strand_id
1 'polypeptide(L)'
;MNDAEGSVFVEDPSGNTWMMDGKGNISVNAPKNFSIAAGDNISISAGKNISVSAGENIDNSANENITTVAGTDIIQNATGNIVESSDKRTEIIDKNFIRQADISNEIATEVSIYSEKENMTLQSGKTVEFNSAEKSKLF
;
A
#
# COMPACT_ATOMS: atom_id res chain seq x y z
N MET A 1 12.20 -31.74 -24.10
CA MET A 1 10.89 -31.50 -24.74
C MET A 1 10.20 -32.85 -24.84
N ASN A 2 8.97 -32.96 -24.34
CA ASN A 2 8.20 -34.20 -24.44
C ASN A 2 7.05 -33.96 -25.43
N ASP A 3 7.32 -34.22 -26.72
CA ASP A 3 6.38 -33.97 -27.81
C ASP A 3 5.08 -34.78 -27.67
N ALA A 4 5.13 -35.96 -27.06
CA ALA A 4 3.96 -36.80 -26.84
C ALA A 4 2.99 -36.21 -25.80
N GLU A 5 3.52 -35.47 -24.83
CA GLU A 5 2.73 -34.79 -23.78
C GLU A 5 2.48 -33.30 -24.07
N GLY A 6 3.12 -32.75 -25.11
CA GLY A 6 3.06 -31.32 -25.43
C GLY A 6 3.67 -30.43 -24.34
N SER A 7 4.63 -30.95 -23.57
CA SER A 7 5.19 -30.30 -22.39
C SER A 7 6.70 -30.01 -22.53
N VAL A 8 7.16 -29.00 -21.81
CA VAL A 8 8.59 -28.66 -21.69
C VAL A 8 8.95 -28.60 -20.22
N PHE A 9 9.96 -29.38 -19.84
CA PHE A 9 10.53 -29.39 -18.50
C PHE A 9 12.05 -29.24 -18.60
N VAL A 10 12.60 -28.26 -17.89
CA VAL A 10 14.04 -28.02 -17.74
C VAL A 10 14.37 -28.06 -16.26
N GLU A 11 15.33 -28.90 -15.89
CA GLU A 11 15.81 -29.07 -14.51
C GLU A 11 17.34 -29.13 -14.50
N ASP A 12 17.95 -28.52 -13.48
CA ASP A 12 19.36 -28.69 -13.18
C ASP A 12 19.58 -29.51 -11.88
N PRO A 13 20.79 -30.04 -11.63
CA PRO A 13 21.07 -30.81 -10.40
C PRO A 13 20.91 -30.04 -9.10
N SER A 14 20.77 -28.70 -9.15
CA SER A 14 20.52 -27.86 -7.97
C SER A 14 19.03 -27.73 -7.65
N GLY A 15 18.14 -28.30 -8.47
CA GLY A 15 16.69 -28.29 -8.29
C GLY A 15 16.00 -27.04 -8.82
N ASN A 16 16.65 -26.25 -9.68
CA ASN A 16 15.98 -25.17 -10.40
C ASN A 16 15.10 -25.79 -11.49
N THR A 17 13.85 -25.33 -11.65
CA THR A 17 12.93 -25.88 -12.64
C THR A 17 12.18 -24.82 -13.43
N TRP A 18 11.95 -25.13 -14.71
CA TRP A 18 11.04 -24.41 -15.60
C TRP A 18 10.11 -25.42 -16.26
N MET A 19 8.80 -25.31 -16.00
CA MET A 19 7.80 -26.26 -16.48
C MET A 19 6.67 -25.56 -17.23
N MET A 20 6.44 -25.98 -18.47
CA MET A 20 5.25 -25.68 -19.27
C MET A 20 4.46 -26.99 -19.44
N ASP A 21 3.23 -27.05 -18.94
CA ASP A 21 2.49 -28.31 -18.75
C ASP A 21 1.64 -28.77 -19.95
N GLY A 22 1.65 -28.02 -21.06
CA GLY A 22 0.82 -28.29 -22.24
C GLY A 22 -0.68 -27.98 -22.08
N LYS A 23 -1.12 -27.55 -20.89
CA LYS A 23 -2.50 -27.16 -20.56
C LYS A 23 -2.66 -25.66 -20.35
N GLY A 24 -1.59 -24.90 -20.58
CA GLY A 24 -1.55 -23.44 -20.50
C GLY A 24 -0.95 -22.90 -19.20
N ASN A 25 -0.40 -23.75 -18.33
CA ASN A 25 0.26 -23.30 -17.10
C ASN A 25 1.78 -23.27 -17.26
N ILE A 26 2.40 -22.35 -16.51
CA ILE A 26 3.85 -22.23 -16.36
C ILE A 26 4.18 -22.23 -14.87
N SER A 27 5.18 -22.99 -14.46
CA SER A 27 5.74 -22.98 -13.11
C SER A 27 7.26 -22.85 -13.17
N VAL A 28 7.81 -21.97 -12.32
CA VAL A 28 9.24 -21.71 -12.22
C VAL A 28 9.64 -21.77 -10.75
N ASN A 29 10.66 -22.56 -10.42
CA ASN A 29 11.15 -22.72 -9.06
C ASN A 29 12.68 -22.54 -9.00
N ALA A 30 13.14 -21.85 -7.97
CA ALA A 30 14.56 -21.72 -7.63
C ALA A 30 14.74 -21.90 -6.12
N PRO A 31 15.50 -22.91 -5.64
CA PRO A 31 15.67 -23.16 -4.20
C PRO A 31 16.42 -22.09 -3.41
N LYS A 32 17.03 -21.10 -4.09
CA LYS A 32 17.74 -19.98 -3.45
C LYS A 32 17.16 -18.65 -3.92
N ASN A 33 17.75 -18.06 -4.96
CA ASN A 33 17.40 -16.73 -5.45
C ASN A 33 16.79 -16.83 -6.84
N PHE A 34 15.77 -16.01 -7.08
CA PHE A 34 15.19 -15.78 -8.39
C PHE A 34 15.20 -14.27 -8.66
N SER A 35 15.74 -13.85 -9.81
CA SER A 35 15.91 -12.44 -10.16
C SER A 35 15.40 -12.19 -11.57
N ILE A 36 14.59 -11.14 -11.72
CA ILE A 36 14.12 -10.64 -13.01
C ILE A 36 14.65 -9.20 -13.15
N ALA A 37 15.31 -8.92 -14.28
CA ALA A 37 15.78 -7.59 -14.62
C ALA A 37 15.52 -7.33 -16.11
N ALA A 38 15.20 -6.09 -16.46
CA ALA A 38 15.05 -5.63 -17.84
C ALA A 38 15.82 -4.32 -18.04
N GLY A 39 16.31 -4.08 -19.27
CA GLY A 39 16.94 -2.81 -19.62
C GLY A 39 15.95 -1.65 -19.75
N ASP A 40 14.70 -1.97 -20.15
CA ASP A 40 13.64 -0.98 -20.33
C ASP A 40 12.48 -1.21 -19.34
N ASN A 41 11.59 -2.17 -19.62
CA ASN A 41 10.36 -2.35 -18.86
C ASN A 41 10.11 -3.81 -18.44
N ILE A 42 9.53 -3.99 -17.26
CA ILE A 42 8.87 -5.22 -16.84
C ILE A 42 7.38 -4.90 -16.71
N SER A 43 6.53 -5.71 -17.34
CA SER A 43 5.06 -5.59 -17.23
C SER A 43 4.47 -6.91 -16.74
N ILE A 44 3.64 -6.83 -15.70
CA ILE A 44 2.96 -7.98 -15.11
C ILE A 44 1.46 -7.71 -15.13
N SER A 45 0.70 -8.61 -15.75
CA SER A 45 -0.76 -8.51 -15.86
C SER A 45 -1.38 -9.89 -15.69
N ALA A 46 -2.50 -9.97 -14.98
CA ALA A 46 -3.28 -11.20 -14.84
C ALA A 46 -4.76 -10.92 -15.15
N GLY A 47 -5.45 -11.90 -15.75
CA GLY A 47 -6.89 -11.78 -16.01
C GLY A 47 -7.77 -11.89 -14.75
N LYS A 48 -7.16 -12.22 -13.60
CA LYS A 48 -7.83 -12.29 -12.30
C LYS A 48 -6.96 -11.61 -11.23
N ASN A 49 -6.08 -12.35 -10.58
CA ASN A 49 -5.34 -11.89 -9.41
C ASN A 49 -3.83 -11.97 -9.63
N ILE A 50 -3.10 -11.04 -9.00
CA ILE A 50 -1.66 -11.14 -8.75
C ILE A 50 -1.50 -11.22 -7.23
N SER A 51 -0.78 -12.22 -6.74
CA SER A 51 -0.48 -12.40 -5.31
C SER A 51 1.02 -12.33 -5.11
N VAL A 52 1.49 -11.46 -4.20
CA VAL A 52 2.89 -11.33 -3.82
C VAL A 52 2.99 -11.50 -2.31
N SER A 53 3.90 -12.37 -1.87
CA SER A 53 4.12 -12.67 -0.45
C SER A 53 5.59 -12.96 -0.21
N ALA A 54 6.12 -12.49 0.92
CA ALA A 54 7.47 -12.80 1.38
C ALA A 54 7.42 -13.27 2.84
N GLY A 55 8.38 -14.12 3.23
CA GLY A 55 8.50 -14.59 4.62
C GLY A 55 9.09 -13.54 5.56
N GLU A 56 9.84 -12.58 5.02
CA GLU A 56 10.46 -11.50 5.79
C GLU A 56 9.97 -10.12 5.32
N ASN A 57 10.42 -9.64 4.16
CA ASN A 57 10.15 -8.27 3.71
C ASN A 57 9.75 -8.21 2.23
N ILE A 58 8.97 -7.19 1.88
CA ILE A 58 8.74 -6.74 0.50
C ILE A 58 9.16 -5.27 0.45
N ASP A 59 10.21 -4.98 -0.32
CA ASP A 59 10.66 -3.61 -0.57
C ASP A 59 10.12 -3.12 -1.93
N ASN A 60 9.40 -2.00 -1.92
CA ASN A 60 8.88 -1.37 -3.13
C ASN A 60 9.43 0.06 -3.23
N SER A 61 10.26 0.32 -4.24
CA SER A 61 10.93 1.61 -4.42
C SER A 61 10.98 2.00 -5.89
N ALA A 62 10.89 3.31 -6.15
CA ALA A 62 11.05 3.90 -7.46
C ALA A 62 11.77 5.25 -7.32
N ASN A 63 12.56 5.63 -8.32
CA ASN A 63 13.28 6.91 -8.29
C ASN A 63 12.36 8.13 -8.47
N GLU A 64 11.25 7.96 -9.18
CA GLU A 64 10.31 9.04 -9.46
C GLU A 64 8.97 8.81 -8.75
N ASN A 65 8.19 7.84 -9.19
CA ASN A 65 6.81 7.67 -8.73
C ASN A 65 6.45 6.22 -8.47
N ILE A 66 5.65 6.00 -7.43
CA ILE A 66 4.87 4.78 -7.21
C ILE A 66 3.40 5.18 -7.27
N THR A 67 2.62 4.52 -8.12
CA THR A 67 1.18 4.78 -8.26
C THR A 67 0.41 3.52 -7.88
N THR A 68 -0.51 3.65 -6.92
CA THR A 68 -1.41 2.57 -6.49
C THR A 68 -2.84 3.02 -6.71
N VAL A 69 -3.60 2.26 -7.50
CA VAL A 69 -5.01 2.54 -7.80
C VAL A 69 -5.80 1.26 -7.64
N ALA A 70 -6.92 1.33 -6.91
CA ALA A 70 -7.90 0.25 -6.80
C ALA A 70 -9.28 0.76 -7.25
N GLY A 71 -10.04 -0.11 -7.91
CA GLY A 71 -11.41 0.23 -8.33
C GLY A 71 -12.42 0.27 -7.18
N THR A 72 -12.10 -0.36 -6.05
CA THR A 72 -12.98 -0.43 -4.87
C THR A 72 -12.24 -0.02 -3.61
N ASP A 73 -11.33 -0.88 -3.10
CA ASP A 73 -10.71 -0.68 -1.78
C ASP A 73 -9.19 -0.82 -1.84
N ILE A 74 -8.51 0.01 -1.05
CA ILE A 74 -7.12 -0.19 -0.64
C ILE A 74 -7.15 -0.44 0.87
N ILE A 75 -6.63 -1.59 1.30
CA ILE A 75 -6.57 -1.97 2.72
C ILE A 75 -5.11 -2.02 3.15
N GLN A 76 -4.74 -1.20 4.14
CA GLN A 76 -3.39 -1.16 4.73
C GLN A 76 -3.48 -1.55 6.20
N ASN A 77 -2.79 -2.62 6.59
CA ASN A 77 -2.72 -3.08 7.98
C ASN A 77 -1.26 -3.25 8.38
N ALA A 78 -0.89 -2.70 9.52
CA ALA A 78 0.39 -2.97 10.16
C ALA A 78 0.14 -3.27 11.64
N THR A 79 0.73 -4.36 12.15
CA THR A 79 0.73 -4.65 13.59
C THR A 79 1.72 -3.76 14.34
N GLY A 80 2.77 -3.30 13.64
CA GLY A 80 3.70 -2.29 14.11
C GLY A 80 3.26 -0.88 13.70
N ASN A 81 4.17 -0.15 13.05
CA ASN A 81 3.96 1.25 12.71
C ASN A 81 3.64 1.44 11.23
N ILE A 82 2.80 2.42 10.93
CA ILE A 82 2.73 3.07 9.61
C ILE A 82 3.44 4.43 9.77
N VAL A 83 4.46 4.67 8.95
CA VAL A 83 5.22 5.92 8.94
C VAL A 83 5.15 6.50 7.54
N GLU A 84 4.64 7.72 7.44
CA GLU A 84 4.47 8.43 6.16
C GLU A 84 5.15 9.80 6.28
N SER A 85 5.96 10.15 5.29
CA SER A 85 6.66 11.44 5.21
C SER A 85 6.61 11.94 3.77
N SER A 86 6.30 13.22 3.60
CA SER A 86 6.14 13.84 2.30
C SER A 86 6.24 15.36 2.44
N ASP A 87 6.75 16.04 1.42
CA ASP A 87 6.73 17.51 1.38
C ASP A 87 5.29 18.08 1.35
N LYS A 88 4.38 17.37 0.69
CA LYS A 88 2.95 17.71 0.64
C LYS A 88 2.09 16.44 0.69
N ARG A 89 1.13 16.43 1.62
CA ARG A 89 0.07 15.42 1.73
C ARG A 89 -1.28 16.04 1.41
N THR A 90 -2.12 15.32 0.67
CA THR A 90 -3.50 15.74 0.36
C THR A 90 -4.41 14.54 0.52
N GLU A 91 -5.42 14.67 1.39
CA GLU A 91 -6.43 13.65 1.62
C GLU A 91 -7.78 14.23 1.17
N ILE A 92 -8.45 13.56 0.23
CA ILE A 92 -9.77 13.95 -0.27
C ILE A 92 -10.71 12.78 0.02
N ILE A 93 -11.77 13.05 0.78
CA ILE A 93 -12.72 12.05 1.23
C ILE A 93 -14.12 12.54 0.89
N ASP A 94 -14.82 11.81 0.01
CA ASP A 94 -16.16 12.20 -0.45
C ASP A 94 -17.27 11.91 0.57
N LYS A 95 -17.03 10.95 1.47
CA LYS A 95 -18.03 10.47 2.42
C LYS A 95 -17.54 10.62 3.85
N ASN A 96 -16.98 9.56 4.43
CA ASN A 96 -16.70 9.49 5.85
C ASN A 96 -15.20 9.42 6.11
N PHE A 97 -14.71 10.30 6.97
CA PHE A 97 -13.37 10.22 7.55
C PHE A 97 -13.49 9.86 9.03
N ILE A 98 -12.89 8.74 9.43
CA ILE A 98 -12.94 8.24 10.81
C ILE A 98 -11.50 7.99 11.27
N ARG A 99 -11.10 8.64 12.37
CA ARG A 99 -9.82 8.43 13.04
C ARG A 99 -10.07 8.06 14.49
N GLN A 100 -9.56 6.92 14.92
CA GLN A 100 -9.61 6.46 16.30
C GLN A 100 -8.19 6.16 16.76
N ALA A 101 -7.80 6.72 17.90
CA ALA A 101 -6.50 6.49 18.52
C ALA A 101 -6.60 6.75 20.03
N ASP A 102 -5.72 6.12 20.81
CA ASP A 102 -5.58 6.44 22.24
C ASP A 102 -5.00 7.86 22.43
N ILE A 103 -4.08 8.26 21.54
CA ILE A 103 -3.48 9.60 21.50
C ILE A 103 -3.46 10.06 20.04
N SER A 104 -3.99 11.26 19.77
CA SER A 104 -3.97 11.89 18.45
C SER A 104 -3.44 13.32 18.59
N ASN A 105 -2.25 13.57 18.04
CA ASN A 105 -1.63 14.90 18.00
C ASN A 105 -1.69 15.45 16.58
N GLU A 106 -2.07 16.72 16.45
CA GLU A 106 -1.98 17.48 15.22
C GLU A 106 -1.17 18.75 15.50
N ILE A 107 -0.03 18.89 14.82
CA ILE A 107 0.92 19.98 15.04
C ILE A 107 1.20 20.61 13.68
N ALA A 108 0.79 21.85 13.51
CA ALA A 108 1.00 22.61 12.28
C ALA A 108 1.20 24.10 12.58
N THR A 109 1.82 24.82 11.66
CA THR A 109 1.95 26.29 11.74
C THR A 109 0.59 26.98 11.62
N GLU A 110 -0.30 26.44 10.78
CA GLU A 110 -1.68 26.91 10.60
C GLU A 110 -2.60 25.71 10.51
N VAL A 111 -3.74 25.78 11.21
CA VAL A 111 -4.81 24.77 11.18
C VAL A 111 -6.12 25.49 10.91
N SER A 112 -6.89 24.98 9.96
CA SER A 112 -8.21 25.49 9.60
C SER A 112 -9.22 24.33 9.61
N ILE A 113 -10.30 24.47 10.38
CA ILE A 113 -11.34 23.45 10.51
C ILE A 113 -12.69 24.13 10.28
N TYR A 114 -13.47 23.60 9.33
CA TYR A 114 -14.78 24.13 8.98
C TYR A 114 -15.79 23.01 8.82
N SER A 115 -17.04 23.29 9.19
CA SER A 115 -18.19 22.48 8.80
C SER A 115 -19.10 23.36 7.95
N GLU A 116 -19.29 23.01 6.68
CA GLU A 116 -19.95 23.89 5.71
C GLU A 116 -21.47 23.95 5.85
N LYS A 117 -22.09 22.84 6.28
CA LYS A 117 -23.56 22.68 6.27
C LYS A 117 -24.13 22.35 7.62
N GLU A 118 -23.41 21.55 8.40
CA GLU A 118 -23.89 20.96 9.63
C GLU A 118 -23.07 21.42 10.84
N ASN A 119 -23.43 20.93 12.02
CA ASN A 119 -22.75 21.30 13.26
C ASN A 119 -21.33 20.72 13.35
N MET A 120 -20.41 21.51 13.90
CA MET A 120 -19.14 21.00 14.41
C MET A 120 -19.32 20.59 15.88
N THR A 121 -18.94 19.37 16.23
CA THR A 121 -19.04 18.86 17.61
C THR A 121 -17.65 18.58 18.17
N LEU A 122 -17.34 19.21 19.30
CA LEU A 122 -16.12 18.96 20.07
C LEU A 122 -16.51 18.53 21.48
N GLN A 123 -16.17 17.30 21.86
CA GLN A 123 -16.55 16.71 23.15
C GLN A 123 -15.33 16.11 23.84
N SER A 124 -15.23 16.33 25.15
CA SER A 124 -14.22 15.73 26.01
C SER A 124 -14.88 15.19 27.27
N GLY A 125 -14.48 14.00 27.70
CA GLY A 125 -14.91 13.44 28.99
C GLY A 125 -14.28 14.15 30.20
N LYS A 126 -13.31 15.05 29.96
CA LYS A 126 -12.65 15.87 30.98
C LYS A 126 -12.65 17.33 30.55
N THR A 127 -11.51 17.84 30.12
CA THR A 127 -11.30 19.26 29.78
C THR A 127 -11.10 19.43 28.27
N VAL A 128 -11.50 20.60 27.77
CA VAL A 128 -11.09 21.14 26.47
C VAL A 128 -10.39 22.45 26.76
N GLU A 129 -9.19 22.64 26.21
CA GLU A 129 -8.37 23.84 26.43
C GLU A 129 -8.23 24.64 25.14
N PHE A 130 -8.48 25.95 25.22
CA PHE A 130 -8.28 26.90 24.13
C PHE A 130 -7.31 27.98 24.60
N ASN A 131 -6.03 27.75 24.34
CA ASN A 131 -4.96 28.64 24.75
C ASN A 131 -4.46 29.42 23.53
N SER A 132 -4.38 30.73 23.66
CA SER A 132 -3.86 31.62 22.62
C SER A 132 -3.04 32.73 23.27
N ALA A 133 -1.92 33.09 22.65
CA ALA A 133 -1.12 34.25 23.07
C ALA A 133 -1.87 35.57 22.82
N GLU A 134 -2.79 35.57 21.84
CA GLU A 134 -3.66 36.69 21.52
C GLU A 134 -5.11 36.40 21.95
N LYS A 135 -5.97 37.44 21.96
CA LYS A 135 -7.38 37.27 22.34
C LYS A 135 -8.13 36.37 21.36
N SER A 136 -8.66 35.25 21.85
CA SER A 136 -9.60 34.41 21.10
C SER A 136 -10.91 35.14 20.85
N LYS A 137 -11.46 35.00 19.65
CA LYS A 137 -12.80 35.49 19.28
C LYS A 137 -13.76 34.30 19.25
N LEU A 138 -14.64 34.23 20.24
CA LEU A 138 -15.73 33.26 20.31
C LEU A 138 -17.03 34.06 20.16
N PHE A 139 -17.81 33.79 19.10
CA PHE A 139 -19.09 34.43 18.81
C PHE A 139 -20.17 33.38 18.66
#